data_AF-A0A526Z084-F1
#
_entry.id   AF-A0A526Z084-F1
#
_cell.length_a   1.000
_cell.length_b   1.000
_cell.length_c   1.000
_cell.angle_alpha   90.00
_cell.angle_beta   90.00
_cell.angle_gamma   90.00
#
_symmetry.space_group_name_H-M   'P 1'
#
loop_
_entity.id
_entity.type
_entity.pdbx_description
1 polymer ?
#
loop_
_entity_poly.entity_id
_entity_poly.type
_entity_poly.pdbx_seq_one_letter_code
_entity_poly.pdbx_strand_id
1 'polypeptide(L)' 'MMGFNSGLDIGKSYYVATANPAPDHPALQGDVDADLVVVGGGCTGLSAAFHAAERGLRVV' A
#
# COMPACT_ATOMS: atom_id res chain seq x y z
N MET A 1 -17.71 0.40 -13.21
CA MET A 1 -16.88 1.63 -13.27
C MET A 1 -15.45 1.20 -13.55
N MET A 2 -14.81 1.69 -14.62
CA MET A 2 -13.41 1.38 -14.88
C MET A 2 -12.55 2.14 -13.86
N GLY A 3 -11.60 1.46 -13.21
CA GLY A 3 -10.70 2.09 -12.23
C GLY A 3 -9.74 3.09 -12.87
N PHE A 4 -9.21 4.02 -12.08
CA PHE A 4 -8.35 5.13 -12.53
C PHE A 4 -7.22 4.75 -13.50
N ASN A 5 -6.63 3.54 -13.37
CA ASN A 5 -5.46 3.10 -14.15
C ASN A 5 -5.76 2.02 -15.21
N SER A 6 -7.03 1.76 -15.49
CA SER A 6 -7.46 0.62 -16.32
C SER A 6 -6.99 0.66 -17.79
N GLY A 7 -6.62 1.82 -18.32
CA GLY A 7 -6.13 1.97 -19.70
C GLY A 7 -4.63 1.76 -19.90
N LEU A 8 -3.85 1.55 -18.82
CA LEU A 8 -2.39 1.56 -18.87
C LEU A 8 -1.73 0.18 -19.12
N ASP A 9 -2.52 -0.90 -19.22
CA ASP A 9 -2.06 -2.29 -19.36
C ASP A 9 -0.93 -2.67 -18.38
N ILE A 10 -1.03 -2.18 -17.14
CA ILE A 10 0.05 -2.25 -16.14
C ILE A 10 0.49 -3.69 -15.86
N GLY A 11 -0.44 -4.64 -15.98
CA GLY A 11 -0.19 -6.08 -15.78
C GLY A 11 0.76 -6.71 -16.81
N LYS A 12 1.03 -6.04 -17.95
CA LYS A 12 2.00 -6.48 -18.96
C LYS A 12 3.27 -5.63 -18.99
N SER A 13 3.49 -4.81 -17.98
CA SER A 13 4.71 -4.00 -17.89
C SER A 13 5.96 -4.86 -17.64
N TYR A 14 7.12 -4.35 -18.08
CA TYR A 14 8.41 -4.96 -17.75
C TYR A 14 8.59 -5.13 -16.23
N TYR A 15 8.16 -4.14 -15.45
CA TYR A 15 8.24 -4.18 -13.99
C TYR A 15 7.48 -5.38 -13.41
N VAL A 16 6.23 -5.63 -13.84
CA VAL A 16 5.47 -6.81 -13.40
C VAL A 16 6.13 -8.12 -13.83
N ALA A 17 6.78 -8.15 -15.00
CA ALA A 17 7.45 -9.34 -15.51
C ALA A 17 8.76 -9.69 -14.78
N THR A 18 9.45 -8.70 -14.21
CA THR A 18 10.79 -8.90 -13.62
C THR A 18 10.89 -8.61 -12.13
N ALA A 19 9.88 -7.99 -11.53
CA ALA A 19 9.88 -7.74 -10.09
C ALA A 19 9.84 -9.06 -9.31
N ASN A 20 10.45 -9.04 -8.13
CA ASN A 20 10.29 -10.14 -7.18
C ASN A 20 8.80 -10.29 -6.84
N PRO A 21 8.32 -11.52 -6.56
CA PRO A 21 6.96 -11.73 -6.10
C PRO A 21 6.65 -10.83 -4.90
N ALA A 22 5.53 -10.11 -4.99
CA ALA A 22 5.05 -9.33 -3.86
C ALA A 22 4.70 -10.27 -2.69
N PRO A 23 5.00 -9.89 -1.44
CA PRO A 23 4.53 -10.63 -0.29
C PRO A 23 3.00 -10.56 -0.21
N ASP A 24 2.38 -11.57 0.38
CA ASP A 24 0.96 -11.55 0.67
C ASP A 24 0.63 -10.40 1.64
N HIS A 25 -0.37 -9.60 1.28
CA HIS A 25 -0.91 -8.51 2.09
C HIS A 25 -2.36 -8.86 2.46
N PRO A 26 -2.57 -9.68 3.50
CA PRO A 26 -3.90 -10.10 3.92
C PRO A 26 -4.73 -8.91 4.38
N ALA A 27 -6.04 -9.04 4.24
CA ALA A 27 -6.97 -8.03 4.75
C ALA A 27 -6.82 -7.88 6.27
N LEU A 28 -7.01 -6.65 6.76
CA LEU A 28 -7.09 -6.37 8.19
C LEU A 28 -8.26 -7.14 8.79
N GLN A 29 -8.03 -7.79 9.94
CA GLN A 29 -9.03 -8.59 10.63
C GLN A 29 -9.41 -7.93 11.95
N GLY A 30 -10.72 -7.74 12.16
CA GLY A 30 -11.25 -7.10 13.35
C GLY A 30 -10.92 -5.60 13.44
N ASP A 31 -11.16 -5.05 14.62
CA ASP A 31 -10.90 -3.64 14.90
C ASP A 31 -9.46 -3.45 15.40
N VAL A 32 -8.83 -2.36 14.97
CA VAL A 32 -7.47 -1.98 15.40
C VAL A 32 -7.48 -0.52 15.81
N ASP A 33 -7.00 -0.25 17.03
CA ASP A 33 -6.71 1.12 17.46
C ASP A 33 -5.39 1.58 16.85
N ALA A 34 -5.34 2.83 16.41
CA ALA A 34 -4.17 3.47 15.84
C ALA A 34 -4.12 4.93 16.25
N ASP A 35 -2.92 5.49 16.32
CA ASP A 35 -2.73 6.93 16.49
C ASP A 35 -2.93 7.66 15.16
N LEU A 36 -2.67 6.97 14.03
CA LEU A 36 -2.84 7.45 12.67
C LEU A 36 -3.23 6.31 11.73
N VAL A 37 -4.17 6.56 10.80
CA VAL A 37 -4.55 5.60 9.76
C VAL A 37 -4.21 6.16 8.39
N VAL A 38 -3.53 5.38 7.55
CA VAL A 38 -3.18 5.71 6.17
C VAL A 38 -4.04 4.93 5.20
N VAL A 39 -4.88 5.64 4.44
CA VAL A 39 -5.74 5.02 3.43
C VAL A 39 -5.00 4.96 2.09
N GLY A 40 -4.45 3.79 1.78
CA GLY A 40 -3.84 3.44 0.49
C GLY A 40 -2.34 3.17 0.55
N GLY A 41 -1.93 1.95 0.22
CA GLY A 41 -0.54 1.47 0.27
C GLY A 41 0.33 1.81 -0.96
N GLY A 42 0.11 2.98 -1.57
CA GLY A 42 0.98 3.47 -2.65
C GLY A 42 2.29 4.07 -2.11
N CYS A 43 3.16 4.57 -3.00
CA CYS A 43 4.45 5.16 -2.61
C CYS A 43 4.31 6.26 -1.54
N THR A 44 3.33 7.15 -1.70
CA THR A 44 3.08 8.24 -0.75
C THR A 44 2.54 7.72 0.59
N GLY A 45 1.63 6.74 0.56
CA GLY A 45 1.06 6.16 1.78
C GLY A 45 2.11 5.42 2.59
N LEU A 46 2.96 4.63 1.93
CA LEU A 46 4.07 3.93 2.59
C LEU A 46 5.09 4.91 3.18
N SER A 47 5.43 5.99 2.47
CA SER A 47 6.31 7.04 3.01
C SER A 47 5.71 7.74 4.23
N ALA A 48 4.40 8.05 4.19
CA ALA A 48 3.70 8.63 5.32
C ALA A 48 3.69 7.68 6.53
N ALA A 49 3.38 6.40 6.33
CA ALA A 49 3.40 5.39 7.38
C ALA A 49 4.80 5.21 7.98
N PHE A 50 5.83 5.13 7.13
CA PHE A 50 7.22 5.03 7.57
C PHE A 50 7.62 6.19 8.49
N HIS A 51 7.40 7.44 8.05
CA HIS A 51 7.75 8.60 8.86
C HIS A 51 6.88 8.78 10.11
N ALA A 52 5.62 8.31 10.09
CA ALA A 52 4.79 8.27 11.29
C ALA A 52 5.34 7.27 12.32
N ALA A 53 5.75 6.09 11.87
CA ALA A 53 6.36 5.08 12.72
C ALA A 53 7.71 5.55 13.29
N GLU A 54 8.55 6.24 12.51
CA GLU A 54 9.80 6.85 13.00
C GLU A 54 9.57 7.87 14.13
N ARG A 55 8.39 8.50 14.17
CA ARG A 55 7.99 9.44 15.23
C ARG A 55 7.36 8.75 16.45
N GLY A 56 7.30 7.42 16.45
CA GLY A 56 6.75 6.62 17.55
C GLY A 56 5.23 6.49 17.53
N LEU A 57 4.55 6.83 16.43
CA LEU A 57 3.11 6.63 16.31
C LEU A 57 2.79 5.18 15.94
N ARG A 58 1.75 4.63 16.55
CA ARG A 58 1.10 3.39 16.09
C ARG A 58 0.29 3.72 14.85
N VAL A 59 0.86 3.45 13.69
CA VAL A 59 0.24 3.68 12.37
C VAL A 59 -0.31 2.38 11.79
N VAL A 60 -1.45 2.49 11.10
CA VAL A 60 -2.10 1.42 10.33
C VAL A 60 -2.26 1.83 8.88
#